data_AF-K6WBK1-F1
#
_entry.id   AF-K6WBK1-F1
#
_cell.length_a   1.000
_cell.length_b   1.000
_cell.length_c   1.000
_cell.angle_alpha   90.00
_cell.angle_beta   90.00
_cell.angle_gamma   90.00
#
_symmetry.space_group_name_H-M   'P 1'
#
loop_
_entity.id
_entity.type
_entity.pdbx_description
1 polymer ?
#
loop_
_entity_poly.entity_id
_entity_poly.type
_entity_poly.pdbx_seq_one_letter_code
_entity_poly.pdbx_strand_id
1 'polypeptide(L)'
;MTQIGASLLEQLLGADGGYRGPRVDCGDGHSARFVGYRDKTITTVLGAITVRRGYYHCADCGHGVLPRDDELGVADASLSPGLRKITAVAAAAAPFAAASTLLAELAGIRLGTKRIERSAETDGAAAADRQTRESAAICQGEVTVLTPAEQPLPDKLYIAIDGTGVPMTAAAVAGRAGKGPDGRAHTREVKLAAVFTQTAVDDDGRPIRDPDSTSYVASFATVGDFAPLAAAEATRRGAERIRQLVVLGDGAAWIWNLATARWPHATPIVDLYHAREHLHALADLLTDPLGPDHDQWLQARLADLDTGDIEHLVTTTETLLPTLDPLLA
;
A
#
# COMPACT_ATOMS: atom_id res chain seq x y z
N MET A 1 -12.72 -30.55 -16.30
CA MET A 1 -13.36 -29.32 -16.82
C MET A 1 -12.34 -28.26 -17.23
N THR A 2 -11.28 -28.01 -16.45
CA THR A 2 -10.23 -27.01 -16.78
C THR A 2 -9.53 -27.27 -18.13
N GLN A 3 -9.16 -28.51 -18.45
CA GLN A 3 -8.52 -28.85 -19.74
C GLN A 3 -9.39 -28.53 -20.97
N ILE A 4 -10.71 -28.77 -20.90
CA ILE A 4 -11.64 -28.44 -21.98
C ILE A 4 -11.72 -26.91 -22.12
N GLY A 5 -11.81 -26.20 -21.00
CA GLY A 5 -11.80 -24.73 -21.00
C GLY A 5 -10.52 -24.13 -21.57
N ALA A 6 -9.36 -24.67 -21.22
CA ALA A 6 -8.07 -24.25 -21.77
C ALA A 6 -8.00 -24.49 -23.27
N SER A 7 -8.43 -25.66 -23.75
CA SER A 7 -8.47 -25.95 -25.19
C SER A 7 -9.42 -25.03 -25.97
N LEU A 8 -10.61 -24.77 -25.43
CA LEU A 8 -11.56 -23.83 -26.03
C LEU A 8 -10.98 -22.41 -26.07
N LEU A 9 -10.38 -21.94 -24.96
CA LEU A 9 -9.73 -20.64 -24.90
C LEU A 9 -8.56 -20.53 -25.89
N GLU A 10 -7.75 -21.58 -26.00
CA GLU A 10 -6.65 -21.65 -26.98
C GLU A 10 -7.17 -21.53 -28.42
N GLN A 11 -8.26 -22.22 -28.76
CA GLN A 11 -8.87 -22.13 -30.09
C GLN A 11 -9.49 -20.74 -30.36
N LEU A 12 -10.19 -20.17 -29.38
CA LEU A 12 -10.79 -18.84 -29.48
C LEU A 12 -9.72 -17.76 -29.67
N LEU A 13 -8.65 -17.81 -28.88
CA LEU A 13 -7.50 -16.93 -29.07
C LEU A 13 -6.71 -17.32 -30.33
N GLY A 14 -6.77 -18.56 -30.79
CA GLY A 14 -6.13 -18.97 -32.05
C GLY A 14 -6.73 -18.32 -33.31
N ALA A 15 -7.97 -17.82 -33.23
CA ALA A 15 -8.69 -17.21 -34.36
C ALA A 15 -8.03 -15.94 -34.90
N ASP A 16 -7.31 -15.20 -34.06
CA ASP A 16 -6.50 -14.06 -34.45
C ASP A 16 -5.02 -14.46 -34.35
N GLY A 17 -4.23 -14.33 -35.40
CA GLY A 17 -2.79 -14.66 -35.35
C GLY A 17 -1.91 -13.53 -34.81
N GLY A 18 -2.48 -12.36 -34.52
CA GLY A 18 -1.74 -11.15 -34.18
C GLY A 18 -1.10 -10.45 -35.39
N TYR A 19 -1.56 -10.75 -36.61
CA TYR A 19 -1.13 -10.02 -37.80
C TYR A 19 -1.90 -8.70 -37.88
N ARG A 20 -1.16 -7.59 -37.99
CA ARG A 20 -1.66 -6.21 -38.03
C ARG A 20 -1.23 -5.48 -39.31
N GLY A 21 -1.06 -6.25 -40.39
CA GLY A 21 -0.53 -5.74 -41.67
C GLY A 21 0.99 -5.94 -41.79
N PRO A 22 1.58 -5.48 -42.90
CA PRO A 22 3.00 -5.70 -43.20
C PRO A 22 3.94 -4.89 -42.29
N ARG A 23 3.41 -3.85 -41.65
CA ARG A 23 4.15 -2.90 -40.82
C ARG A 23 3.28 -2.45 -39.65
N VAL A 24 3.90 -2.21 -38.51
CA VAL A 24 3.29 -1.61 -37.31
C VAL A 24 4.18 -0.49 -36.78
N ASP A 25 3.63 0.39 -35.95
CA ASP A 25 4.40 1.34 -35.15
C ASP A 25 5.24 0.57 -34.13
N CYS A 26 6.50 0.95 -33.95
CA CYS A 26 7.37 0.34 -32.94
C CYS A 26 7.28 1.01 -31.55
N GLY A 27 6.58 2.13 -31.42
CA GLY A 27 6.45 2.92 -30.19
C GLY A 27 7.44 4.08 -30.07
N ASP A 28 8.49 4.10 -30.91
CA ASP A 28 9.52 5.15 -30.96
C ASP A 28 9.39 6.04 -32.22
N GLY A 29 8.24 6.01 -32.88
CA GLY A 29 8.01 6.77 -34.13
C GLY A 29 8.62 6.14 -35.38
N HIS A 30 9.14 4.91 -35.30
CA HIS A 30 9.59 4.12 -36.46
C HIS A 30 8.59 3.01 -36.83
N SER A 31 8.83 2.37 -37.97
CA SER A 31 7.97 1.29 -38.47
C SER A 31 8.66 -0.07 -38.37
N ALA A 32 8.07 -0.98 -37.60
CA ALA A 32 8.51 -2.37 -37.51
C ALA A 32 7.86 -3.22 -38.61
N ARG A 33 8.66 -3.99 -39.36
CA ARG A 33 8.16 -4.88 -40.42
C ARG A 33 7.75 -6.23 -39.86
N PHE A 34 6.72 -6.84 -40.43
CA PHE A 34 6.36 -8.23 -40.11
C PHE A 34 7.50 -9.17 -40.51
N VAL A 35 7.89 -10.07 -39.60
CA VAL A 35 8.94 -11.07 -39.82
C VAL A 35 8.35 -12.48 -39.83
N GLY A 36 7.37 -12.76 -38.99
CA GLY A 36 6.76 -14.08 -38.91
C GLY A 36 5.92 -14.25 -37.65
N TYR A 37 5.56 -15.49 -37.36
CA TYR A 37 4.82 -15.81 -36.14
C TYR A 37 5.74 -16.39 -35.08
N ARG A 38 5.44 -16.09 -33.82
CA ARG A 38 6.06 -16.71 -32.64
C ARG A 38 4.96 -17.28 -31.77
N ASP A 39 5.25 -18.38 -31.08
CA ASP A 39 4.34 -18.94 -30.09
C ASP A 39 4.69 -18.41 -28.70
N LYS A 40 3.69 -18.37 -27.83
CA LYS A 40 3.86 -18.07 -26.40
C LYS A 40 2.92 -18.89 -25.58
N THR A 41 3.47 -19.58 -24.59
CA THR A 41 2.68 -20.28 -23.58
C THR A 41 2.28 -19.30 -22.47
N ILE A 42 0.98 -19.22 -22.22
CA ILE A 42 0.37 -18.38 -21.18
C ILE A 42 -0.31 -19.33 -20.19
N THR A 43 -0.01 -19.19 -18.90
CA THR A 43 -0.76 -19.89 -17.86
C THR A 43 -2.00 -19.08 -17.51
N THR A 44 -3.16 -19.69 -17.63
CA THR A 44 -4.47 -19.09 -17.32
C THR A 44 -5.10 -19.80 -16.13
N VAL A 45 -6.23 -19.27 -15.65
CA VAL A 45 -7.05 -19.94 -14.62
C VAL A 45 -7.58 -21.31 -15.07
N LEU A 46 -7.68 -21.54 -16.38
CA LEU A 46 -8.14 -22.80 -16.98
C LEU A 46 -7.00 -23.78 -17.25
N GLY A 47 -5.74 -23.33 -17.19
CA GLY A 47 -4.56 -24.10 -17.56
C GLY A 47 -3.64 -23.34 -18.51
N ALA A 48 -2.54 -24.00 -18.89
CA ALA A 48 -1.63 -23.46 -19.89
C ALA A 48 -2.24 -23.54 -21.29
N ILE A 49 -2.12 -22.46 -22.04
CA ILE A 49 -2.50 -22.36 -23.46
C ILE A 49 -1.33 -21.82 -24.26
N THR A 50 -1.29 -22.11 -25.55
CA THR A 50 -0.30 -21.57 -26.50
C THR A 50 -0.98 -20.65 -27.48
N VAL A 51 -0.56 -19.39 -27.50
CA VAL A 51 -1.04 -18.41 -28.48
C VAL A 51 0.01 -18.16 -29.54
N ARG A 52 -0.43 -18.11 -30.80
CA ARG A 52 0.38 -17.68 -31.94
C ARG A 52 0.25 -16.17 -32.10
N ARG A 53 1.36 -15.48 -32.26
CA ARG A 53 1.44 -14.01 -32.28
C ARG A 53 2.35 -13.51 -33.39
N GLY A 54 1.92 -12.45 -34.08
CA GLY A 54 2.70 -11.79 -35.12
C GLY A 54 3.90 -11.07 -34.51
N TYR A 55 5.09 -11.38 -35.01
CA TYR A 55 6.35 -10.78 -34.60
C TYR A 55 6.82 -9.80 -35.66
N TYR A 56 7.06 -8.57 -35.21
CA TYR A 56 7.54 -7.46 -36.00
C TYR A 56 8.94 -7.06 -35.53
N HIS A 57 9.77 -6.55 -36.43
CA HIS A 57 11.13 -6.10 -36.09
C HIS A 57 11.35 -4.68 -36.62
N CYS A 58 11.75 -3.77 -35.74
CA CYS A 58 12.18 -2.42 -36.10
C CYS A 58 13.67 -2.46 -36.46
N ALA A 59 14.03 -2.11 -37.70
CA ALA A 59 15.43 -2.10 -38.12
C ALA A 59 16.22 -0.96 -37.45
N ASP A 60 15.56 0.17 -37.19
CA ASP A 60 16.16 1.37 -36.61
C ASP A 60 16.41 1.20 -35.11
N CYS A 61 15.43 0.68 -34.35
CA CYS A 61 15.56 0.49 -32.90
C CYS A 61 16.23 -0.85 -32.53
N GLY A 62 16.27 -1.83 -33.43
CA GLY A 62 16.88 -3.15 -33.19
C GLY A 62 16.10 -4.07 -32.24
N HIS A 63 14.85 -3.74 -31.87
CA HIS A 63 14.00 -4.58 -31.03
C HIS A 63 12.80 -5.16 -31.79
N GLY A 64 12.22 -6.19 -31.19
CA GLY A 64 10.98 -6.81 -31.63
C GLY A 64 9.74 -6.11 -31.09
N VAL A 65 8.62 -6.22 -31.81
CA VAL A 65 7.30 -5.73 -31.41
C VAL A 65 6.30 -6.87 -31.61
N LEU A 66 5.47 -7.11 -30.59
CA LEU A 66 4.48 -8.18 -30.55
C LEU A 66 3.14 -7.59 -30.12
N PRO A 67 2.39 -6.91 -31.02
CA PRO A 67 1.19 -6.14 -30.64
C PRO A 67 0.16 -6.98 -29.87
N ARG A 68 0.09 -8.26 -30.22
CA ARG A 68 -0.80 -9.23 -29.57
C ARG A 68 -0.50 -9.44 -28.08
N ASP A 69 0.75 -9.28 -27.64
CA ASP A 69 1.09 -9.39 -26.23
C ASP A 69 0.47 -8.25 -25.42
N ASP A 70 0.46 -7.03 -25.97
CA ASP A 70 -0.12 -5.85 -25.33
C ASP A 70 -1.65 -5.95 -25.28
N GLU A 71 -2.28 -6.33 -26.39
CA GLU A 71 -3.73 -6.54 -26.48
C GLU A 71 -4.24 -7.59 -25.48
N LEU A 72 -3.46 -8.66 -25.26
CA LEU A 72 -3.80 -9.72 -24.30
C LEU A 72 -3.36 -9.39 -22.87
N GLY A 73 -2.65 -8.28 -22.64
CA GLY A 73 -2.10 -7.90 -21.34
C GLY A 73 -1.05 -8.87 -20.82
N VAL A 74 -0.30 -9.52 -21.72
CA VAL A 74 0.73 -10.51 -21.39
C VAL A 74 2.14 -10.07 -21.79
N ALA A 75 2.36 -8.83 -22.23
CA ALA A 75 3.70 -8.29 -22.42
C ALA A 75 4.57 -8.54 -21.18
N ASP A 76 5.75 -9.14 -21.39
CA ASP A 76 6.70 -9.57 -20.35
C ASP A 76 6.16 -10.47 -19.23
N ALA A 77 4.96 -11.04 -19.42
CA ALA A 77 4.31 -11.93 -18.48
C ALA A 77 4.10 -13.33 -19.09
N SER A 78 4.11 -14.33 -18.20
CA SER A 78 3.76 -15.72 -18.54
C SER A 78 2.42 -16.16 -17.94
N LEU A 79 1.79 -15.29 -17.15
CA LEU A 79 0.48 -15.49 -16.53
C LEU A 79 -0.51 -14.56 -17.22
N SER A 80 -1.71 -15.05 -17.52
CA SER A 80 -2.81 -14.20 -17.99
C SER A 80 -3.19 -13.13 -16.94
N PRO A 81 -3.76 -11.98 -17.34
CA PRO A 81 -4.21 -10.95 -16.40
C PRO A 81 -5.10 -11.48 -15.27
N GLY A 82 -6.05 -12.36 -15.60
CA GLY A 82 -6.93 -12.98 -14.60
C GLY A 82 -6.16 -13.85 -13.58
N LEU A 83 -5.20 -14.64 -14.04
CA LEU A 83 -4.38 -15.45 -13.14
C LEU A 83 -3.40 -14.60 -12.31
N ARG A 84 -2.83 -13.52 -12.89
CA ARG A 84 -2.00 -12.56 -12.13
C ARG A 84 -2.78 -11.95 -10.98
N LYS A 85 -4.02 -11.50 -11.22
CA LYS A 85 -4.90 -10.96 -10.18
C LYS A 85 -5.11 -11.95 -9.03
N ILE A 86 -5.47 -13.20 -9.34
CA ILE A 86 -5.67 -14.25 -8.32
C ILE A 86 -4.36 -14.52 -7.57
N THR A 87 -3.24 -14.57 -8.29
CA THR A 87 -1.91 -14.79 -7.70
C THR A 87 -1.52 -13.66 -6.75
N ALA A 88 -1.77 -12.41 -7.13
CA ALA A 88 -1.48 -11.23 -6.32
C ALA A 88 -2.28 -11.22 -5.02
N VAL A 89 -3.58 -11.57 -5.06
CA VAL A 89 -4.42 -11.68 -3.85
C VAL A 89 -3.86 -12.75 -2.91
N ALA A 90 -3.53 -13.94 -3.43
CA ALA A 90 -2.96 -15.02 -2.61
C ALA A 90 -1.59 -14.64 -2.03
N ALA A 91 -0.73 -13.97 -2.83
CA ALA A 91 0.59 -13.52 -2.42
C ALA A 91 0.55 -12.40 -1.37
N ALA A 92 -0.47 -11.55 -1.38
CA ALA A 92 -0.68 -10.52 -0.38
C ALA A 92 -1.22 -11.08 0.95
N ALA A 93 -1.99 -12.17 0.90
CA ALA A 93 -2.64 -12.76 2.08
C ALA A 93 -1.73 -13.72 2.86
N ALA A 94 -0.69 -14.30 2.24
CA ALA A 94 0.12 -15.33 2.86
C ALA A 94 1.55 -15.39 2.29
N PRO A 95 2.53 -15.97 3.03
CA PRO A 95 3.84 -16.28 2.48
C PRO A 95 3.74 -17.09 1.18
N PHE A 96 4.62 -16.86 0.21
CA PHE A 96 4.49 -17.41 -1.16
C PHE A 96 4.34 -18.93 -1.23
N ALA A 97 4.94 -19.68 -0.30
CA ALA A 97 4.77 -21.13 -0.24
C ALA A 97 3.34 -21.53 0.19
N ALA A 98 2.78 -20.83 1.19
CA ALA A 98 1.40 -21.03 1.60
C ALA A 98 0.42 -20.56 0.50
N ALA A 99 0.72 -19.45 -0.18
CA ALA A 99 -0.06 -18.99 -1.34
C ALA A 99 -0.09 -20.04 -2.46
N SER A 100 1.04 -20.71 -2.74
CA SER A 100 1.10 -21.84 -3.68
C SER A 100 0.16 -22.97 -3.27
N THR A 101 0.14 -23.33 -1.99
CA THR A 101 -0.76 -24.38 -1.46
C THR A 101 -2.23 -23.96 -1.60
N LEU A 102 -2.57 -22.73 -1.18
CA LEU A 102 -3.93 -22.20 -1.28
C LEU A 102 -4.45 -22.19 -2.72
N LEU A 103 -3.64 -21.76 -3.69
CA LEU A 103 -4.02 -21.78 -5.10
C LEU A 103 -4.28 -23.20 -5.61
N ALA A 104 -3.48 -24.17 -5.17
CA ALA A 104 -3.63 -25.56 -5.55
C ALA A 104 -4.88 -26.19 -4.93
N GLU A 105 -5.16 -25.92 -3.65
CA GLU A 105 -6.27 -26.53 -2.91
C GLU A 105 -7.62 -25.89 -3.24
N LEU A 106 -7.70 -24.56 -3.33
CA LEU A 106 -8.96 -23.85 -3.54
C LEU A 106 -9.35 -23.73 -5.01
N ALA A 107 -8.37 -23.62 -5.91
CA ALA A 107 -8.61 -23.35 -7.32
C ALA A 107 -8.05 -24.42 -8.27
N GLY A 108 -7.34 -25.44 -7.77
CA GLY A 108 -6.67 -26.43 -8.61
C GLY A 108 -5.50 -25.86 -9.42
N ILE A 109 -5.05 -24.64 -9.10
CA ILE A 109 -4.02 -23.89 -9.83
C ILE A 109 -2.66 -24.19 -9.23
N ARG A 110 -1.78 -24.86 -9.98
CA ARG A 110 -0.43 -25.20 -9.52
C ARG A 110 0.59 -24.19 -10.05
N LEU A 111 1.01 -23.27 -9.20
CA LEU A 111 2.12 -22.34 -9.47
C LEU A 111 3.22 -22.54 -8.44
N GLY A 112 4.47 -22.71 -8.88
CA GLY A 112 5.59 -22.81 -7.95
C GLY A 112 5.84 -21.50 -7.20
N THR A 113 6.30 -21.60 -5.95
CA THR A 113 6.61 -20.46 -5.05
C THR A 113 7.38 -19.33 -5.74
N LYS A 114 8.44 -19.65 -6.48
CA LYS A 114 9.26 -18.65 -7.18
C LYS A 114 8.54 -17.92 -8.31
N ARG A 115 7.51 -18.53 -8.90
CA ARG A 115 6.68 -17.90 -9.93
C ARG A 115 5.70 -16.91 -9.31
N ILE A 116 5.15 -17.25 -8.14
CA ILE A 116 4.30 -16.37 -7.34
C ILE A 116 5.11 -15.16 -6.86
N GLU A 117 6.28 -15.39 -6.26
CA GLU A 117 7.22 -14.35 -5.81
C GLU A 117 7.52 -13.36 -6.95
N ARG A 118 8.01 -13.84 -8.11
CA ARG A 118 8.29 -12.95 -9.25
C ARG A 118 7.08 -12.17 -9.71
N SER A 119 5.90 -12.79 -9.76
CA SER A 119 4.67 -12.09 -10.16
C SER A 119 4.34 -10.98 -9.18
N ALA A 120 4.41 -11.26 -7.87
CA ALA A 120 4.12 -10.28 -6.82
C ALA A 120 5.13 -9.12 -6.82
N GLU A 121 6.43 -9.41 -6.98
CA GLU A 121 7.48 -8.38 -7.07
C GLU A 121 7.32 -7.51 -8.31
N THR A 122 6.99 -8.10 -9.47
CA THR A 122 6.71 -7.34 -10.70
C THR A 122 5.48 -6.45 -10.53
N ASP A 123 4.39 -6.97 -9.96
CA ASP A 123 3.17 -6.19 -9.72
C ASP A 123 3.41 -5.07 -8.70
N GLY A 124 4.21 -5.35 -7.65
CA GLY A 124 4.61 -4.36 -6.65
C GLY A 124 5.49 -3.24 -7.22
N ALA A 125 6.48 -3.57 -8.05
CA ALA A 125 7.31 -2.60 -8.74
C ALA A 125 6.47 -1.71 -9.68
N ALA A 126 5.59 -2.30 -10.48
CA ALA A 126 4.70 -1.55 -11.37
C ALA A 126 3.74 -0.63 -10.59
N ALA A 127 3.27 -1.07 -9.42
CA ALA A 127 2.44 -0.24 -8.54
C ALA A 127 3.24 0.94 -7.95
N ALA A 128 4.47 0.70 -7.49
CA ALA A 128 5.34 1.74 -6.95
C ALA A 128 5.73 2.78 -8.01
N ASP A 129 6.05 2.34 -9.23
CA ASP A 129 6.36 3.22 -10.36
C ASP A 129 5.15 4.10 -10.73
N ARG A 130 3.96 3.49 -10.82
CA ARG A 130 2.72 4.21 -11.08
C ARG A 130 2.45 5.25 -9.99
N GLN A 131 2.52 4.85 -8.71
CA GLN A 131 2.32 5.74 -7.57
C GLN A 131 3.28 6.94 -7.62
N THR A 132 4.55 6.71 -7.95
CA THR A 132 5.57 7.75 -8.05
C THR A 132 5.26 8.73 -9.18
N ARG A 133 4.96 8.22 -10.39
CA ARG A 133 4.63 9.05 -11.56
C ARG A 133 3.35 9.87 -11.34
N GLU A 134 2.29 9.23 -10.86
CA GLU A 134 1.01 9.89 -10.61
C GLU A 134 1.13 10.93 -9.48
N SER A 135 1.87 10.62 -8.42
CA SER A 135 2.11 11.56 -7.33
C SER A 135 2.87 12.81 -7.80
N ALA A 136 3.90 12.64 -8.63
CA ALA A 136 4.64 13.76 -9.21
C ALA A 136 3.72 14.63 -10.08
N ALA A 137 2.95 14.03 -10.98
CA ALA A 137 2.05 14.75 -11.87
C ALA A 137 0.94 15.52 -11.11
N ILE A 138 0.39 14.93 -10.04
CA ILE A 138 -0.60 15.60 -9.18
C ILE A 138 0.06 16.77 -8.42
N CYS A 139 1.20 16.54 -7.77
CA CYS A 139 1.89 17.57 -6.98
C CYS A 139 2.35 18.76 -7.83
N GLN A 140 2.65 18.53 -9.12
CA GLN A 140 3.08 19.57 -10.07
C GLN A 140 1.90 20.24 -10.79
N GLY A 141 0.67 19.74 -10.61
CA GLY A 141 -0.52 20.26 -11.29
C GLY A 141 -0.60 19.90 -12.78
N GLU A 142 0.20 18.93 -13.25
CA GLU A 142 0.17 18.44 -14.64
C GLU A 142 -1.10 17.63 -14.93
N VAL A 143 -1.67 17.02 -13.88
CA VAL A 143 -2.92 16.27 -13.96
C VAL A 143 -3.95 16.90 -13.03
N THR A 144 -5.14 17.18 -13.56
CA THR A 144 -6.29 17.60 -12.75
C THR A 144 -7.01 16.38 -12.21
N VAL A 145 -7.14 16.30 -10.88
CA VAL A 145 -7.98 15.30 -10.22
C VAL A 145 -9.44 15.64 -10.47
N LEU A 146 -10.10 14.85 -11.31
CA LEU A 146 -11.53 14.97 -11.56
C LEU A 146 -12.32 14.42 -10.37
N THR A 147 -13.32 15.18 -9.95
CA THR A 147 -14.25 14.79 -8.87
C THR A 147 -15.59 14.49 -9.51
N PRO A 148 -16.30 13.42 -9.11
CA PRO A 148 -17.65 13.18 -9.59
C PRO A 148 -18.52 14.41 -9.29
N ALA A 149 -19.11 15.02 -10.32
CA ALA A 149 -19.84 16.28 -10.20
C ALA A 149 -21.15 16.17 -9.40
N GLU A 150 -21.61 14.95 -9.14
CA GLU A 150 -23.00 14.67 -8.71
C GLU A 150 -23.12 14.24 -7.24
N GLN A 151 -22.02 14.08 -6.50
CA GLN A 151 -22.07 13.68 -5.09
C GLN A 151 -21.58 14.83 -4.19
N PRO A 152 -22.33 15.16 -3.12
CA PRO A 152 -21.81 16.06 -2.11
C PRO A 152 -20.52 15.47 -1.57
N LEU A 153 -19.47 16.29 -1.51
CA LEU A 153 -18.22 15.86 -0.90
C LEU A 153 -18.50 15.51 0.58
N PRO A 154 -17.84 14.47 1.11
CA PRO A 154 -17.94 14.18 2.53
C PRO A 154 -17.49 15.40 3.33
N ASP A 155 -18.01 15.53 4.55
CA ASP A 155 -17.65 16.63 5.44
C ASP A 155 -16.21 16.50 5.97
N LYS A 156 -15.74 15.26 6.10
CA LYS A 156 -14.48 14.90 6.75
C LYS A 156 -13.65 13.95 5.89
N LEU A 157 -12.36 14.19 5.87
CA LEU A 157 -11.37 13.28 5.30
C LEU A 157 -10.30 13.01 6.36
N TYR A 158 -9.95 11.76 6.52
CA TYR A 158 -8.98 11.31 7.50
C TYR A 158 -7.74 10.80 6.77
N ILE A 159 -6.57 11.18 7.28
CA ILE A 159 -5.27 10.67 6.87
C ILE A 159 -4.64 10.05 8.12
N ALA A 160 -4.67 8.72 8.23
CA ALA A 160 -3.94 8.02 9.28
C ALA A 160 -2.53 7.71 8.81
N ILE A 161 -1.53 8.20 9.54
CA ILE A 161 -0.11 8.02 9.21
C ILE A 161 0.54 7.21 10.31
N ASP A 162 1.33 6.22 9.90
CA ASP A 162 2.06 5.36 10.82
C ASP A 162 3.37 4.88 10.17
N GLY A 163 4.31 4.45 11.00
CA GLY A 163 5.57 3.84 10.60
C GLY A 163 5.82 2.56 11.38
N THR A 164 6.10 1.45 10.68
CA THR A 164 6.41 0.18 11.35
C THR A 164 7.63 -0.50 10.76
N GLY A 165 8.36 -1.23 11.60
CA GLY A 165 9.53 -1.99 11.19
C GLY A 165 9.13 -3.30 10.52
N VAL A 166 9.35 -3.42 9.21
CA VAL A 166 9.15 -4.68 8.49
C VAL A 166 10.43 -5.52 8.60
N PRO A 167 10.37 -6.78 9.07
CA PRO A 167 11.50 -7.69 9.06
C PRO A 167 12.04 -7.91 7.65
N MET A 168 13.36 -7.84 7.52
CA MET A 168 14.03 -7.88 6.22
C MET A 168 15.03 -9.03 6.11
N THR A 169 15.26 -9.47 4.88
CA THR A 169 16.40 -10.35 4.58
C THR A 169 17.71 -9.57 4.71
N ALA A 170 18.82 -10.26 4.96
CA ALA A 170 20.14 -9.63 5.06
C ALA A 170 20.50 -8.81 3.80
N ALA A 171 20.09 -9.27 2.61
CA ALA A 171 20.30 -8.55 1.35
C ALA A 171 19.50 -7.24 1.31
N ALA A 172 18.26 -7.23 1.81
CA ALA A 172 17.40 -6.04 1.81
C ALA A 172 17.87 -4.95 2.80
N VAL A 173 18.73 -5.27 3.76
CA VAL A 173 19.31 -4.33 4.75
C VAL A 173 20.82 -4.12 4.58
N ALA A 174 21.41 -4.66 3.52
CA ALA A 174 22.83 -4.47 3.24
C ALA A 174 23.18 -2.97 3.18
N GLY A 175 24.22 -2.57 3.93
CA GLY A 175 24.66 -1.17 4.02
C GLY A 175 23.81 -0.27 4.92
N ARG A 176 22.82 -0.79 5.64
CA ARG A 176 22.02 -0.03 6.63
C ARG A 176 22.50 -0.31 8.05
N ALA A 177 22.64 0.76 8.84
CA ALA A 177 22.93 0.66 10.27
C ALA A 177 21.65 0.29 11.04
N GLY A 178 21.79 -0.65 11.98
CA GLY A 178 20.75 -0.97 12.96
C GLY A 178 20.86 -0.12 14.21
N LYS A 179 19.77 -0.10 14.99
CA LYS A 179 19.72 0.54 16.33
C LYS A 179 20.23 -0.38 17.45
N GLY A 180 20.50 -1.66 17.15
CA GLY A 180 20.95 -2.65 18.13
C GLY A 180 22.44 -2.54 18.47
N PRO A 181 22.90 -3.20 19.55
CA PRO A 181 24.30 -3.17 20.00
C PRO A 181 25.31 -3.70 18.98
N ASP A 182 24.86 -4.60 18.10
CA ASP A 182 25.68 -5.17 17.02
C ASP A 182 25.73 -4.28 15.76
N GLY A 183 25.00 -3.16 15.76
CA GLY A 183 24.91 -2.22 14.64
C GLY A 183 24.21 -2.76 13.40
N ARG A 184 23.60 -3.97 13.47
CA ARG A 184 23.01 -4.63 12.30
C ARG A 184 21.54 -4.25 12.15
N ALA A 185 21.17 -3.78 10.96
CA ALA A 185 19.77 -3.57 10.63
C ALA A 185 19.06 -4.92 10.41
N HIS A 186 17.94 -5.13 11.10
CA HIS A 186 17.07 -6.31 10.93
C HIS A 186 15.75 -5.99 10.25
N THR A 187 15.35 -4.71 10.31
CA THR A 187 14.09 -4.21 9.78
C THR A 187 14.35 -3.01 8.87
N ARG A 188 13.36 -2.70 8.03
CA ARG A 188 13.23 -1.38 7.41
C ARG A 188 11.90 -0.80 7.83
N GLU A 189 11.90 0.46 8.21
CA GLU A 189 10.68 1.18 8.50
C GLU A 189 9.91 1.43 7.19
N VAL A 190 8.71 0.87 7.09
CA VAL A 190 7.73 1.27 6.09
C VAL A 190 6.89 2.39 6.68
N LYS A 191 6.63 3.43 5.88
CA LYS A 191 5.70 4.50 6.20
C LYS A 191 4.42 4.26 5.44
N LEU A 192 3.30 4.40 6.14
CA LEU A 192 1.96 4.23 5.58
C LEU A 192 1.14 5.49 5.78
N ALA A 193 0.33 5.82 4.78
CA ALA A 193 -0.79 6.74 4.89
C ALA A 193 -2.05 6.02 4.41
N ALA A 194 -3.06 5.92 5.28
CA ALA A 194 -4.39 5.46 4.93
C ALA A 194 -5.33 6.67 4.84
N VAL A 195 -5.89 6.92 3.66
CA VAL A 195 -6.81 8.04 3.41
C VAL A 195 -8.23 7.51 3.26
N PHE A 196 -9.15 7.96 4.10
CA PHE A 196 -10.51 7.41 4.18
C PHE A 196 -11.54 8.43 4.66
N THR A 197 -12.81 8.09 4.51
CA THR A 197 -13.95 8.90 4.95
C THR A 197 -14.76 8.16 6.01
N GLN A 198 -15.45 8.92 6.85
CA GLN A 198 -16.40 8.41 7.84
C GLN A 198 -17.62 9.33 7.83
N THR A 199 -18.73 8.85 7.29
CA THR A 199 -19.96 9.63 7.14
C THR A 199 -21.12 9.09 7.99
N ALA A 200 -20.96 7.90 8.55
CA ALA A 200 -21.96 7.23 9.37
C ALA A 200 -21.42 6.83 10.74
N VAL A 201 -22.34 6.50 11.65
CA VAL A 201 -22.07 5.95 12.98
C VAL A 201 -22.80 4.63 13.15
N ASP A 202 -22.34 3.77 14.07
CA ASP A 202 -23.03 2.56 14.51
C ASP A 202 -24.18 2.89 15.49
N ASP A 203 -24.87 1.84 15.97
CA ASP A 203 -25.99 1.97 16.91
C ASP A 203 -25.57 2.57 18.28
N ASP A 204 -24.29 2.47 18.63
CA ASP A 204 -23.69 3.06 19.83
C ASP A 204 -23.15 4.49 19.58
N GLY A 205 -23.34 5.03 18.37
CA GLY A 205 -22.86 6.35 17.96
C GLY A 205 -21.36 6.41 17.63
N ARG A 206 -20.68 5.28 17.45
CA ARG A 206 -19.25 5.25 17.08
C ARG A 206 -19.08 5.43 15.58
N PRO A 207 -18.09 6.23 15.11
CA PRO A 207 -17.88 6.48 13.70
C PRO A 207 -17.48 5.21 12.94
N ILE A 208 -18.18 4.91 11.85
CA ILE A 208 -17.89 3.79 10.96
C ILE A 208 -17.10 4.31 9.76
N ARG A 209 -16.06 3.59 9.37
CA ARG A 209 -15.34 3.83 8.13
C ARG A 209 -16.23 3.50 6.93
N ASP A 210 -16.38 4.45 6.02
CA ASP A 210 -17.21 4.25 4.83
C ASP A 210 -16.64 3.07 4.01
N PRO A 211 -17.48 2.10 3.60
CA PRO A 211 -17.04 0.97 2.79
C PRO A 211 -16.32 1.44 1.53
N ASP A 212 -15.25 0.74 1.16
CA ASP A 212 -14.44 1.00 -0.04
C ASP A 212 -13.87 2.43 -0.16
N SER A 213 -13.87 3.21 0.92
CA SER A 213 -13.34 4.58 0.94
C SER A 213 -11.84 4.65 1.19
N THR A 214 -11.21 3.56 1.64
CA THR A 214 -9.79 3.62 2.03
C THR A 214 -8.88 3.42 0.85
N SER A 215 -7.93 4.33 0.71
CA SER A 215 -6.76 4.18 -0.12
C SER A 215 -5.49 4.22 0.71
N TYR A 216 -4.45 3.56 0.21
CA TYR A 216 -3.20 3.41 0.92
C TYR A 216 -2.04 3.89 0.07
N VAL A 217 -1.12 4.60 0.72
CA VAL A 217 0.24 4.83 0.23
C VAL A 217 1.18 4.16 1.21
N ALA A 218 2.07 3.32 0.70
CA ALA A 218 3.12 2.69 1.51
C ALA A 218 4.47 2.88 0.81
N SER A 219 5.51 3.19 1.59
CA SER A 219 6.86 3.34 1.05
C SER A 219 7.93 3.09 2.11
N PHE A 220 9.05 2.51 1.69
CA PHE A 220 10.28 2.44 2.48
C PHE A 220 11.18 3.67 2.28
N ALA A 221 10.69 4.71 1.61
CA ALA A 221 11.45 5.91 1.34
C ALA A 221 11.62 6.77 2.60
N THR A 222 12.45 7.82 2.48
CA THR A 222 12.60 8.80 3.55
C THR A 222 11.30 9.55 3.79
N VAL A 223 11.16 10.24 4.93
CA VAL A 223 9.99 11.10 5.18
C VAL A 223 9.81 12.14 4.07
N GLY A 224 10.92 12.69 3.56
CA GLY A 224 10.90 13.69 2.49
C GLY A 224 10.30 13.16 1.19
N ASP A 225 10.65 11.93 0.82
CA ASP A 225 10.14 11.27 -0.40
C ASP A 225 8.74 10.67 -0.19
N PHE A 226 8.39 10.30 1.04
CA PHE A 226 7.05 9.82 1.38
C PHE A 226 6.00 10.93 1.41
N ALA A 227 6.38 12.12 1.86
CA ALA A 227 5.48 13.27 1.96
C ALA A 227 4.73 13.63 0.65
N PRO A 228 5.36 13.73 -0.54
CA PRO A 228 4.64 13.99 -1.78
C PRO A 228 3.71 12.84 -2.18
N LEU A 229 4.05 11.59 -1.85
CA LEU A 229 3.18 10.45 -2.11
C LEU A 229 1.88 10.56 -1.30
N ALA A 230 2.00 10.83 0.01
CA ALA A 230 0.85 11.02 0.89
C ALA A 230 0.03 12.27 0.52
N ALA A 231 0.69 13.38 0.16
CA ALA A 231 0.02 14.61 -0.27
C ALA A 231 -0.78 14.42 -1.56
N ALA A 232 -0.18 13.78 -2.58
CA ALA A 232 -0.87 13.50 -3.82
C ALA A 232 -2.08 12.59 -3.62
N GLU A 233 -1.97 11.59 -2.75
CA GLU A 233 -3.09 10.72 -2.41
C GLU A 233 -4.21 11.49 -1.69
N ALA A 234 -3.87 12.36 -0.74
CA ALA A 234 -4.85 13.24 -0.10
C ALA A 234 -5.56 14.16 -1.12
N THR A 235 -4.81 14.78 -2.04
CA THR A 235 -5.39 15.59 -3.13
C THR A 235 -6.29 14.74 -4.04
N ARG A 236 -5.85 13.53 -4.41
CA ARG A 236 -6.65 12.57 -5.20
C ARG A 236 -7.99 12.23 -4.52
N ARG A 237 -8.00 12.21 -3.18
CA ARG A 237 -9.20 11.96 -2.34
C ARG A 237 -9.96 13.24 -1.97
N GLY A 238 -9.57 14.40 -2.51
CA GLY A 238 -10.32 15.65 -2.37
C GLY A 238 -9.98 16.48 -1.14
N ALA A 239 -8.80 16.31 -0.53
CA ALA A 239 -8.37 17.05 0.66
C ALA A 239 -8.46 18.58 0.52
N GLU A 240 -8.32 19.13 -0.69
CA GLU A 240 -8.40 20.57 -0.95
C GLU A 240 -9.83 21.15 -0.88
N ARG A 241 -10.85 20.28 -0.90
CA ARG A 241 -12.26 20.68 -0.98
C ARG A 241 -13.08 20.17 0.20
N ILE A 242 -12.44 19.48 1.13
CA ILE A 242 -13.08 18.94 2.32
C ILE A 242 -13.27 20.05 3.36
N ARG A 243 -14.40 20.02 4.07
CA ARG A 243 -14.64 20.99 5.16
C ARG A 243 -13.67 20.79 6.32
N GLN A 244 -13.40 19.53 6.67
CA GLN A 244 -12.50 19.19 7.77
C GLN A 244 -11.53 18.07 7.35
N LEU A 245 -10.24 18.40 7.36
CA LEU A 245 -9.17 17.42 7.19
C LEU A 245 -8.64 17.03 8.56
N VAL A 246 -8.47 15.74 8.79
CA VAL A 246 -7.97 15.19 10.06
C VAL A 246 -6.74 14.35 9.77
N VAL A 247 -5.66 14.56 10.55
CA VAL A 247 -4.48 13.69 10.52
C VAL A 247 -4.42 12.91 11.82
N LEU A 248 -4.43 11.58 11.71
CA LEU A 248 -4.22 10.66 12.83
C LEU A 248 -2.77 10.20 12.83
N GLY A 249 -2.14 10.14 14.00
CA GLY A 249 -0.76 9.69 14.15
C GLY A 249 -0.44 9.19 15.55
N ASP A 250 0.61 8.38 15.65
CA ASP A 250 1.07 7.72 16.89
C ASP A 250 1.72 8.67 17.92
N GLY A 251 1.92 9.95 17.58
CA GLY A 251 2.64 10.91 18.42
C GLY A 251 4.07 11.21 17.97
N ALA A 252 4.61 10.47 17.00
CA ALA A 252 5.98 10.67 16.52
C ALA A 252 6.16 12.04 15.85
N ALA A 253 7.24 12.74 16.23
CA ALA A 253 7.53 14.09 15.76
C ALA A 253 7.59 14.22 14.23
N TRP A 254 8.04 13.16 13.52
CA TRP A 254 8.12 13.19 12.06
C TRP A 254 6.73 13.22 11.39
N ILE A 255 5.70 12.62 12.01
CA ILE A 255 4.32 12.65 11.52
C ILE A 255 3.78 14.08 11.66
N TRP A 256 3.96 14.70 12.82
CA TRP A 256 3.47 16.07 13.05
C TRP A 256 4.19 17.10 12.21
N ASN A 257 5.50 16.94 11.99
CA ASN A 257 6.26 17.79 11.07
C ASN A 257 5.73 17.67 9.63
N LEU A 258 5.46 16.45 9.17
CA LEU A 258 4.88 16.21 7.84
C LEU A 258 3.47 16.79 7.73
N ALA A 259 2.63 16.56 8.74
CA ALA A 259 1.26 17.07 8.79
C ALA A 259 1.22 18.59 8.76
N THR A 260 2.04 19.26 9.58
CA THR A 260 2.16 20.72 9.63
C THR A 260 2.63 21.29 8.30
N ALA A 261 3.60 20.63 7.66
CA ALA A 261 4.17 21.09 6.39
C ALA A 261 3.23 20.89 5.19
N ARG A 262 2.42 19.83 5.18
CA ARG A 262 1.55 19.48 4.04
C ARG A 262 0.10 19.91 4.20
N TRP A 263 -0.39 19.91 5.44
CA TRP A 263 -1.79 20.17 5.78
C TRP A 263 -1.88 21.06 7.03
N PRO A 264 -1.44 22.33 6.96
CA PRO A 264 -1.40 23.23 8.11
C PRO A 264 -2.78 23.51 8.72
N HIS A 265 -3.86 23.23 8.00
CA HIS A 265 -5.24 23.40 8.46
C HIS A 265 -5.88 22.09 8.95
N ALA A 266 -5.17 20.96 8.88
CA ALA A 266 -5.71 19.70 9.39
C ALA A 266 -5.78 19.72 10.91
N THR A 267 -6.79 19.06 11.47
CA THR A 267 -6.85 18.76 12.91
C THR A 267 -5.95 17.56 13.20
N PRO A 268 -4.83 17.73 13.92
CA PRO A 268 -4.04 16.60 14.37
C PRO A 268 -4.75 15.91 15.54
N ILE A 269 -4.81 14.58 15.52
CA ILE A 269 -5.36 13.77 16.61
C ILE A 269 -4.39 12.63 16.87
N VAL A 270 -3.98 12.47 18.13
CA VAL A 270 -3.16 11.33 18.55
C VAL A 270 -4.02 10.07 18.52
N ASP A 271 -3.46 8.98 17.98
CA ASP A 271 -4.09 7.68 17.98
C ASP A 271 -4.34 7.19 19.42
N LEU A 272 -5.59 6.84 19.72
CA LEU A 272 -6.02 6.50 21.08
C LEU A 272 -5.36 5.21 21.58
N TYR A 273 -5.05 4.26 20.70
CA TYR A 273 -4.39 3.02 21.10
C TYR A 273 -2.96 3.32 21.58
N HIS A 274 -2.21 4.12 20.83
CA HIS A 274 -0.86 4.55 21.21
C HIS A 274 -0.86 5.42 22.48
N ALA A 275 -1.83 6.33 22.61
CA ALA A 275 -1.97 7.13 23.82
C ALA A 275 -2.20 6.26 25.07
N ARG A 276 -3.02 5.22 24.97
CA ARG A 276 -3.22 4.24 26.05
C ARG A 276 -1.97 3.42 26.33
N GLU A 277 -1.25 2.98 25.30
CA GLU A 277 0.03 2.27 25.46
C GLU A 277 1.05 3.10 26.24
N HIS A 278 1.18 4.40 25.92
CA HIS A 278 2.03 5.32 26.67
C HIS A 278 1.58 5.49 28.13
N LEU A 279 0.27 5.53 28.37
CA LEU A 279 -0.24 5.63 29.73
C LEU A 279 0.02 4.36 30.55
N HIS A 280 -0.09 3.18 29.94
CA HIS A 280 0.32 1.91 30.55
C HIS A 280 1.81 1.91 30.89
N ALA A 281 2.67 2.28 29.94
CA ALA A 281 4.11 2.36 30.15
C ALA A 281 4.48 3.35 31.28
N LEU A 282 3.77 4.48 31.36
CA LEU A 282 3.93 5.45 32.44
C LEU A 282 3.50 4.86 33.79
N ALA A 283 2.38 4.15 33.85
CA ALA A 283 1.93 3.48 35.07
C ALA A 283 2.97 2.46 35.56
N ASP A 284 3.54 1.67 34.66
CA ASP A 284 4.61 0.71 34.97
C ASP A 284 5.82 1.39 35.63
N LEU A 285 6.23 2.57 35.12
CA LEU A 285 7.31 3.37 35.71
C LEU A 285 6.94 3.96 37.09
N LEU A 286 5.66 4.15 37.34
CA LEU A 286 5.11 4.69 38.59
C LEU A 286 4.71 3.60 39.59
N THR A 287 5.05 2.33 39.35
CA THR A 287 4.71 1.21 40.24
C THR A 287 5.15 1.46 41.69
N ASP A 288 6.37 1.95 41.91
CA ASP A 288 6.89 2.19 43.26
C ASP A 288 6.21 3.38 43.97
N PRO A 289 6.06 4.57 43.34
CA PRO A 289 5.31 5.69 43.93
C PRO A 289 3.83 5.40 44.19
N LEU A 290 3.16 4.65 43.31
CA LEU A 290 1.73 4.38 43.41
C LEU A 290 1.41 3.21 44.35
N GLY A 291 2.30 2.21 44.42
CA GLY A 291 2.14 1.04 45.27
C GLY A 291 0.76 0.37 45.08
N PRO A 292 -0.04 0.18 46.14
CA PRO A 292 -1.37 -0.43 46.05
C PRO A 292 -2.37 0.32 45.17
N ASP A 293 -2.18 1.63 44.95
CA ASP A 293 -3.11 2.48 44.20
C ASP A 293 -2.85 2.46 42.69
N HIS A 294 -1.82 1.72 42.22
CA HIS A 294 -1.41 1.64 40.81
C HIS A 294 -2.58 1.38 39.85
N ASP A 295 -3.31 0.29 40.07
CA ASP A 295 -4.38 -0.12 39.15
C ASP A 295 -5.54 0.89 39.15
N GLN A 296 -5.88 1.42 40.33
CA GLN A 296 -6.92 2.44 40.46
C GLN A 296 -6.52 3.73 39.73
N TRP A 297 -5.27 4.16 39.88
CA TRP A 297 -4.74 5.33 39.20
C TRP A 297 -4.76 5.14 37.68
N LEU A 298 -4.27 4.00 37.17
CA LEU A 298 -4.25 3.70 35.75
C LEU A 298 -5.67 3.71 35.15
N GLN A 299 -6.64 3.06 35.80
CA GLN A 299 -8.04 3.07 35.33
C GLN A 299 -8.63 4.48 35.32
N ALA A 300 -8.33 5.30 36.34
CA ALA A 300 -8.78 6.69 36.39
C ALA A 300 -8.17 7.52 35.25
N ARG A 301 -6.87 7.38 34.98
CA ARG A 301 -6.21 8.10 33.86
C ARG A 301 -6.69 7.63 32.49
N LEU A 302 -7.01 6.34 32.33
CA LEU A 302 -7.61 5.81 31.10
C LEU A 302 -9.00 6.42 30.87
N ALA A 303 -9.80 6.58 31.93
CA ALA A 303 -11.09 7.25 31.84
C ALA A 303 -10.95 8.76 31.50
N ASP A 304 -9.96 9.45 32.07
CA ASP A 304 -9.65 10.84 31.71
C ASP A 304 -9.29 10.94 30.21
N LEU A 305 -8.45 10.03 29.70
CA LEU A 305 -8.08 9.98 28.29
C LEU A 305 -9.30 9.72 27.37
N ASP A 306 -10.14 8.75 27.73
CA ASP A 306 -11.30 8.34 26.94
C ASP A 306 -12.41 9.41 26.89
N THR A 307 -12.52 10.21 27.95
CA THR A 307 -13.45 11.35 28.01
C THR A 307 -12.86 12.63 27.42
N GLY A 308 -11.56 12.64 27.11
CA GLY A 308 -10.85 13.78 26.56
C GLY A 308 -10.45 14.83 27.61
N ASP A 309 -10.49 14.49 28.91
CA ASP A 309 -10.02 15.36 30.01
C ASP A 309 -8.49 15.33 30.14
N ILE A 310 -7.82 15.80 29.08
CA ILE A 310 -6.36 15.77 28.97
C ILE A 310 -5.71 16.70 30.01
N GLU A 311 -6.35 17.82 30.36
CA GLU A 311 -5.85 18.75 31.38
C GLU A 311 -5.79 18.09 32.76
N HIS A 312 -6.85 17.38 33.15
CA HIS A 312 -6.86 16.64 34.41
C HIS A 312 -5.84 15.49 34.40
N LEU A 313 -5.74 14.74 33.29
CA LEU A 313 -4.75 13.68 33.11
C LEU A 313 -3.33 14.20 33.33
N VAL A 314 -2.96 15.29 32.63
CA VAL A 314 -1.63 15.89 32.71
C VAL A 314 -1.36 16.41 34.11
N THR A 315 -2.26 17.24 34.66
CA THR A 315 -2.09 17.86 35.97
C THR A 315 -1.91 16.79 37.06
N THR A 316 -2.73 15.74 37.05
CA THR A 316 -2.65 14.66 38.04
C THR A 316 -1.34 13.88 37.89
N THR A 317 -0.90 13.64 36.66
CA THR A 317 0.38 12.98 36.39
C THR A 317 1.57 13.83 36.88
N GLU A 318 1.54 15.13 36.63
CA GLU A 318 2.62 16.05 37.03
C GLU A 318 2.81 16.12 38.55
N THR A 319 1.76 15.91 39.35
CA THR A 319 1.90 15.84 40.82
C THR A 319 2.78 14.69 41.29
N LEU A 320 3.00 13.68 40.46
CA LEU A 320 3.87 12.53 40.74
C LEU A 320 5.32 12.75 40.25
N LEU A 321 5.58 13.76 39.41
CA LEU A 321 6.96 14.08 38.95
C LEU A 321 7.97 14.31 40.08
N PRO A 322 7.65 14.96 41.22
CA PRO A 322 8.58 15.12 42.34
C PRO A 322 9.02 13.79 42.98
N THR A 323 8.32 12.68 42.67
CA THR A 323 8.64 11.33 43.15
C THR A 323 9.38 10.48 42.13
N LEU A 324 9.54 10.98 40.89
CA LEU A 324 10.29 10.34 39.82
C LEU A 324 11.74 10.83 39.82
N ASP A 325 12.70 9.92 39.66
CA ASP A 325 14.13 10.27 39.56
C ASP A 325 14.32 11.28 38.41
N PRO A 326 14.97 12.44 38.63
CA PRO A 326 15.22 13.43 37.58
C PRO A 326 16.00 12.91 36.35
N LEU A 327 16.54 11.69 36.41
CA LEU A 327 17.13 10.99 35.25
C LEU A 327 16.11 10.33 34.29
N LEU A 328 14.81 10.32 34.64
CA LEU A 328 13.71 9.77 33.83
C LEU A 328 12.85 10.84 33.13
N ALA A 329 13.15 12.12 33.32
CA ALA A 329 12.53 13.26 32.65
C ALA A 329 13.33 13.70 31.40
#